data_AF-A0A970QYW3-F1
#
_entry.id   AF-A0A970QYW3-F1
#
_cell.length_a   1.000
_cell.length_b   1.000
_cell.length_c   1.000
_cell.angle_alpha   90.00
_cell.angle_beta   90.00
_cell.angle_gamma   90.00
#
_symmetry.space_group_name_H-M   'P 1'
#
loop_
_entity.id
_entity.type
_entity.pdbx_description
1 polymer ?
#
loop_
_entity_poly.entity_id
_entity_poly.type
_entity_poly.pdbx_seq_one_letter_code
_entity_poly.pdbx_strand_id
1 'polypeptide(L)'
;MPVIINPDACIGCNKCVEICPIDVFIPNPKKGGPPIILHAEECWYCGCCACDCPTPGAMTFNWPLPLKPRWRNKETGAVSQL
;
A
#
# COMPACT_ATOMS: atom_id res chain seq x y z
N MET A 1 2.02 7.26 7.65
CA MET A 1 1.65 6.29 6.60
C MET A 1 2.65 5.13 6.50
N PRO A 2 2.21 3.86 6.42
CA PRO A 2 3.05 2.65 6.27
C PRO A 2 3.38 2.24 4.82
N VAL A 3 2.86 2.99 3.83
CA VAL A 3 3.02 2.71 2.40
C VAL A 3 4.32 3.30 1.91
N ILE A 4 5.11 2.51 1.19
CA ILE A 4 6.35 2.91 0.53
C ILE A 4 6.12 2.81 -0.98
N ILE A 5 6.44 3.87 -1.72
CA ILE A 5 6.32 3.92 -3.18
C ILE A 5 7.72 3.83 -3.78
N ASN A 6 7.93 2.89 -4.69
CA ASN A 6 9.14 2.81 -5.49
C ASN A 6 8.94 3.64 -6.78
N PRO A 7 9.62 4.79 -6.94
CA PRO A 7 9.45 5.64 -8.11
C PRO A 7 9.94 5.00 -9.40
N ASP A 8 10.89 4.06 -9.35
CA ASP A 8 11.47 3.43 -10.55
C ASP A 8 10.54 2.37 -11.14
N ALA A 9 9.68 1.77 -10.32
CA ALA A 9 8.68 0.81 -10.74
C ALA A 9 7.28 1.43 -10.96
N CYS A 10 7.03 2.62 -10.42
CA CYS A 10 5.73 3.27 -10.56
C CYS A 10 5.51 3.78 -11.99
N ILE A 11 4.38 3.40 -12.59
CA ILE A 11 4.00 3.82 -13.95
C ILE A 11 3.03 5.02 -13.97
N GLY A 12 2.72 5.60 -12.80
CA GLY A 12 1.79 6.74 -12.68
C GLY A 12 0.36 6.44 -13.16
N CYS A 13 -0.14 5.22 -12.93
CA CYS A 13 -1.49 4.79 -13.35
C CYS A 13 -2.64 5.33 -12.49
N ASN A 14 -2.34 5.98 -11.36
CA ASN A 14 -3.32 6.54 -10.41
C ASN A 14 -4.31 5.53 -9.78
N LYS A 15 -4.11 4.21 -9.92
CA LYS A 15 -4.97 3.21 -9.26
C LYS A 15 -5.01 3.37 -7.74
N CYS A 16 -3.89 3.75 -7.14
CA CYS A 16 -3.78 4.04 -5.71
C CYS A 16 -4.56 5.29 -5.27
N VAL A 17 -4.77 6.26 -6.17
CA VAL A 17 -5.62 7.44 -5.93
C VAL A 17 -7.08 6.99 -5.93
N GLU A 18 -7.50 6.22 -6.94
CA GLU A 18 -8.89 5.75 -7.08
C GLU A 18 -9.37 4.86 -5.94
N ILE A 19 -8.50 3.97 -5.44
CA ILE A 19 -8.88 2.97 -4.43
C ILE A 19 -8.76 3.48 -3.00
N CYS A 20 -8.13 4.64 -2.77
CA CYS A 20 -7.95 5.16 -1.43
C CYS A 20 -9.28 5.75 -0.92
N PRO A 21 -9.92 5.17 0.11
CA PRO A 21 -11.25 5.61 0.54
C PRO A 21 -11.25 6.95 1.31
N ILE A 22 -10.07 7.51 1.55
CA ILE A 22 -9.82 8.69 2.38
C ILE A 22 -8.88 9.69 1.69
N ASP A 23 -8.71 9.56 0.37
CA ASP A 23 -8.03 10.55 -0.48
C ASP A 23 -6.62 11.00 -0.02
N VAL A 24 -5.82 10.06 0.50
CA VAL A 24 -4.43 10.32 0.94
C VAL A 24 -3.52 10.74 -0.23
N PHE A 25 -3.86 10.31 -1.44
CA PHE A 25 -3.07 10.49 -2.64
C PHE A 25 -3.77 11.43 -3.62
N ILE A 26 -2.98 12.21 -4.37
CA ILE A 26 -3.47 12.93 -5.56
C ILE A 26 -2.60 12.59 -6.78
N PRO A 27 -3.14 12.72 -8.00
CA PRO A 27 -2.38 12.49 -9.23
C PRO A 27 -1.14 13.40 -9.32
N ASN A 28 -0.06 12.87 -9.88
CA ASN A 28 1.11 13.68 -10.20
C ASN A 28 0.84 14.53 -11.45
N PRO A 29 1.14 15.85 -11.46
CA PRO A 29 1.05 16.66 -12.67
C PRO A 29 2.01 16.19 -13.77
N LYS A 30 3.13 15.54 -13.40
CA LYS A 30 4.04 14.90 -14.35
C LYS A 30 3.49 13.53 -14.73
N LYS A 31 3.17 13.34 -16.02
CA LYS A 31 2.72 12.06 -16.57
C LYS A 31 3.74 10.95 -16.28
N GLY A 32 3.25 9.83 -15.77
CA GLY A 32 4.07 8.68 -15.37
C GLY A 32 4.79 8.84 -14.03
N GLY A 33 4.63 9.96 -13.33
CA GLY A 33 5.18 10.15 -11.99
C GLY A 33 4.39 9.42 -10.91
N PRO A 34 5.01 9.11 -9.76
CA PRO A 34 4.32 8.54 -8.60
C PRO A 34 3.31 9.56 -8.02
N PRO A 35 2.22 9.10 -7.38
CA PRO A 35 1.23 10.01 -6.80
C PRO A 35 1.87 10.91 -5.73
N ILE A 36 1.30 12.10 -5.54
CA ILE A 36 1.68 12.98 -4.44
C ILE A 36 0.92 12.54 -3.20
N ILE A 37 1.61 12.46 -2.07
CA ILE A 37 1.00 12.14 -0.77
C ILE A 37 0.58 13.46 -0.12
N LEU A 38 -0.72 13.66 0.07
CA LEU A 38 -1.28 14.90 0.62
C LEU A 38 -1.55 14.78 2.13
N HIS A 39 -2.20 13.70 2.56
CA HIS A 39 -2.66 13.48 3.93
C HIS A 39 -2.11 12.16 4.51
N ALA A 40 -0.78 12.08 4.69
CA ALA A 40 -0.10 10.85 5.11
C ALA A 40 -0.51 10.36 6.51
N GLU A 41 -0.96 11.28 7.35
CA GLU A 41 -1.42 11.08 8.73
C GLU A 41 -2.81 10.45 8.81
N GLU A 42 -3.66 10.65 7.79
CA GLU A 42 -5.02 10.13 7.77
C GLU A 42 -5.10 8.68 7.30
N CYS A 43 -3.99 8.12 6.79
CA CYS A 43 -3.93 6.77 6.25
C CYS A 43 -4.55 5.72 7.18
N TRP A 44 -5.60 5.03 6.72
CA TRP A 44 -6.35 4.03 7.47
C TRP A 44 -5.62 2.68 7.66
N TYR A 45 -4.39 2.54 7.17
CA TYR A 45 -3.63 1.29 7.24
C TYR A 45 -4.33 0.07 6.59
N CYS A 46 -5.19 0.31 5.58
CA CYS A 46 -5.93 -0.76 4.89
C CYS A 46 -5.08 -1.59 3.91
N GLY A 47 -4.02 -1.02 3.36
CA GLY A 47 -3.16 -1.68 2.38
C GLY A 47 -3.72 -1.81 0.96
N CYS A 48 -4.95 -1.35 0.68
CA CYS A 48 -5.60 -1.49 -0.63
C CYS A 48 -4.76 -0.95 -1.80
N CYS A 49 -4.09 0.19 -1.60
CA CYS A 49 -3.22 0.77 -2.64
C CYS A 49 -2.03 -0.13 -3.02
N ALA A 50 -1.49 -0.92 -2.09
CA ALA A 50 -0.42 -1.86 -2.38
C ALA A 50 -0.95 -3.16 -2.99
N CYS A 51 -2.10 -3.65 -2.52
CA CYS A 51 -2.74 -4.87 -3.05
C CYS A 51 -3.21 -4.70 -4.50
N ASP A 52 -3.81 -3.56 -4.84
CA ASP A 52 -4.39 -3.30 -6.15
C ASP A 52 -3.39 -2.66 -7.13
N CYS A 53 -2.15 -2.42 -6.70
CA CYS A 53 -1.14 -1.86 -7.57
C CYS A 53 -0.86 -2.86 -8.72
N PRO A 54 -1.09 -2.47 -9.99
CA PRO A 54 -0.92 -3.39 -11.11
C PRO A 54 0.56 -3.70 -11.40
N THR A 55 1.47 -2.93 -10.83
CA THR A 55 2.91 -3.09 -11.02
C THR A 55 3.53 -3.70 -9.76
N PRO A 56 4.01 -4.95 -9.82
CA PRO A 56 4.64 -5.60 -8.68
C PRO A 56 5.82 -4.78 -8.15
N GLY A 57 5.86 -4.56 -6.83
CA GLY A 57 6.95 -3.83 -6.16
C GLY A 57 6.90 -2.31 -6.30
N ALA A 58 5.95 -1.73 -7.05
CA ALA A 58 5.79 -0.28 -7.12
C ALA A 58 5.24 0.31 -5.81
N MET A 59 4.44 -0.45 -5.07
CA MET A 59 3.94 -0.09 -3.75
C MET A 59 4.15 -1.25 -2.78
N THR A 60 4.70 -0.96 -1.60
CA THR A 60 4.87 -1.92 -0.50
C THR A 60 4.18 -1.38 0.73
N PHE A 61 3.43 -2.23 1.43
CA PHE A 61 2.75 -1.86 2.67
C PHE A 61 3.42 -2.54 3.86
N ASN A 62 4.02 -1.75 4.75
CA ASN A 62 4.63 -2.26 5.97
C ASN A 62 3.62 -2.24 7.13
N TRP A 63 2.95 -3.36 7.38
CA TRP A 63 2.01 -3.51 8.49
C TRP A 63 2.68 -3.16 9.83
N PRO A 64 2.14 -2.20 10.60
CA PRO A 64 2.59 -1.95 11.96
C PRO A 64 2.55 -3.24 12.79
N LEU A 65 3.55 -3.47 13.65
CA LEU A 65 3.64 -4.68 14.49
C LEU A 65 2.32 -5.12 15.15
N PRO A 66 1.51 -4.23 15.79
CA PRO A 66 0.26 -4.67 16.41
C PRO A 66 -0.80 -5.15 15.41
N LEU A 67 -0.72 -4.73 14.13
CA LEU A 67 -1.66 -5.11 13.07
C LEU A 67 -1.16 -6.29 12.22
N LYS A 68 0.06 -6.80 12.46
CA LYS A 68 0.55 -7.96 11.71
C LYS A 68 -0.23 -9.21 12.11
N PRO A 69 -1.07 -9.76 11.21
CA PRO A 69 -1.85 -10.93 11.54
C PRO A 69 -0.89 -12.12 11.74
N ARG A 70 -1.10 -12.82 12.85
CA ARG A 70 -0.50 -14.13 13.09
C ARG A 70 -1.58 -15.15 12.85
N TRP A 71 -1.36 -16.03 11.89
CA TRP A 71 -2.24 -17.17 11.67
C TRP A 71 -1.56 -18.43 12.16
N ARG A 72 -2.37 -19.33 12.72
CA ARG A 72 -1.94 -20.67 13.11
C ARG A 72 -2.57 -21.67 12.16
N ASN A 73 -1.76 -22.50 11.52
CA ASN A 73 -2.27 -23.63 10.76
C ASN A 73 -2.89 -24.64 11.74
N LYS A 74 -4.15 -25.03 11.49
CA LYS A 74 -4.89 -25.95 12.37
C LYS A 74 -4.31 -27.37 12.38
N GLU A 75 -3.72 -27.80 11.27
CA GLU A 75 -3.22 -29.16 11.08
C GLU A 75 -1.80 -29.31 11.62
N THR A 76 -0.91 -28.35 11.30
CA THR A 76 0.51 -28.43 11.68
C THR A 76 0.84 -27.70 12.98
N GLY A 77 -0.08 -26.86 13.49
CA GLY A 77 0.17 -25.99 14.64
C GLY A 77 1.18 -24.87 14.36
N ALA A 78 1.75 -24.79 13.16
CA ALA A 78 2.73 -23.79 12.79
C ALA A 78 2.10 -22.39 12.82
N VAL A 79 2.81 -21.46 13.46
CA VAL A 79 2.43 -20.04 13.50
C VAL A 79 3.22 -19.32 12.42
N SER A 80 2.51 -18.59 11.57
CA SER A 80 3.10 -17.79 10.50
C SER A 80 2.64 -16.34 10.64
N GLN A 81 3.47 -15.42 10.16
CA GLN A 81 3.28 -13.98 10.29
C GLN A 81 3.61 -13.32 8.96
N LEU A 82 2.84 -12.26 8.64
CA LEU A 82 3.02 -11.40 7.49
C LEU A 82 4.22 -10.46 7.64
#